data_AF-A0AAW0IF05-F1
#
_entry.id   AF-A0AAW0IF05-F1
#
_cell.length_a   1.000
_cell.length_b   1.000
_cell.length_c   1.000
_cell.angle_alpha   90.00
_cell.angle_beta   90.00
_cell.angle_gamma   90.00
#
_symmetry.space_group_name_H-M   'P 1'
#
loop_
_entity.id
_entity.type
_entity.pdbx_description
1 polymer ?
#
loop_
_entity_poly.entity_id
_entity_poly.type
_entity_poly.pdbx_seq_one_letter_code
_entity_poly.pdbx_strand_id
1 'polypeptide(L)'
;MSTTVWDSEGWEHGNGGGAGDTIQSPAEATPSDPGYPGAVAPAREERTGSTGAFPSASHTAVPYSQAAPASQPPPAEEEEEVNSYDWDEATLPSREIETEKQLRPAQHSGGGDAIDGKLQGLRMGQGLSNTPASELDKFIEDHLLPDTSFRNDVRAVIDVMCTFLKERCFKGAAHPVRVSKVVKGGSSGKGTALKGRSDADLVVFLNNLTCFEDQLNRRGEFIQEIKKQLHKFQRERHIWVKFEVQSSWWSNPRALSFKLSSPQLRQEVEFDVLPAYDVLGHVSVYCKPDPEIYRRLIRKCTFLDKEGEFSTCFTELQRNFLKHRPTKLKSLIRLVKHWYQLCKEKLGKPLPPQYALELLTVYAWEHGSGFTEFNTAEGFRTVLELVTKHRQLRIYWTMYYDFQDQDISNYLHRQLTRARPVILDPADPTGNVAGGNPNGWNRLAGEAATWLRYPCFKNKDGSPVCAWDVPTEVDVPYQENQKSNFFLNLCLLLLFLFLFIVSRASSA
;
A
#
# COMPACT_ATOMS: atom_id res chain seq x y z
N MET A 1 -18.60 19.66 47.52
CA MET A 1 -17.15 19.47 47.68
C MET A 1 -16.59 19.24 46.27
N SER A 2 -16.60 20.22 45.38
CA SER A 2 -15.66 21.35 45.21
C SER A 2 -14.19 20.92 45.28
N THR A 3 -13.57 20.76 44.11
CA THR A 3 -12.11 20.75 43.95
C THR A 3 -11.75 21.64 42.76
N THR A 4 -10.74 22.43 43.03
CA THR A 4 -10.40 23.74 42.49
C THR A 4 -9.55 23.71 41.23
N VAL A 5 -9.81 24.72 40.42
CA VAL A 5 -9.02 25.28 39.30
C VAL A 5 -7.65 25.76 39.78
N TRP A 6 -6.63 25.59 38.95
CA TRP A 6 -5.42 26.41 38.94
C TRP A 6 -5.06 26.76 37.49
N ASP A 7 -5.35 28.00 37.11
CA ASP A 7 -4.66 28.75 36.07
C ASP A 7 -3.63 29.65 36.76
N SER A 8 -2.47 29.87 36.14
CA SER A 8 -1.61 31.02 36.41
C SER A 8 -0.78 31.36 35.18
N GLU A 9 -0.67 32.66 34.97
CA GLU A 9 -0.38 33.40 33.75
C GLU A 9 1.11 33.59 33.44
N GLY A 10 1.38 33.86 32.16
CA GLY A 10 2.21 34.98 31.71
C GLY A 10 3.73 34.79 31.60
N TRP A 11 4.32 35.14 30.47
CA TRP A 11 4.88 36.48 30.22
C TRP A 11 5.63 36.54 28.86
N GLU A 12 5.18 37.48 28.03
CA GLU A 12 5.88 38.42 27.15
C GLU A 12 6.84 38.01 25.99
N HIS A 13 6.52 38.64 24.85
CA HIS A 13 7.37 38.88 23.69
C HIS A 13 8.38 40.02 23.96
N GLY A 14 9.61 39.88 23.43
CA GLY A 14 10.58 40.97 23.33
C GLY A 14 11.50 40.78 22.12
N ASN A 15 11.44 41.74 21.20
CA ASN A 15 12.20 41.82 19.95
C ASN A 15 13.45 42.70 20.17
N GLY A 16 14.56 42.47 19.44
CA GLY A 16 15.59 43.50 19.26
C GLY A 16 17.06 43.05 19.20
N GLY A 17 17.59 42.96 17.97
CA GLY A 17 18.75 43.72 17.46
C GLY A 17 20.16 43.55 18.04
N GLY A 18 21.14 43.37 17.14
CA GLY A 18 22.45 44.05 17.26
C GLY A 18 23.72 43.21 17.04
N ALA A 19 24.28 43.32 15.84
CA ALA A 19 25.70 43.52 15.47
C ALA A 19 26.86 42.71 16.11
N GLY A 20 27.80 42.28 15.26
CA GLY A 20 29.24 42.35 15.58
C GLY A 20 30.11 41.12 15.26
N ASP A 21 30.94 41.26 14.22
CA ASP A 21 32.35 40.81 14.11
C ASP A 21 32.76 39.37 13.73
N THR A 22 33.04 39.22 12.42
CA THR A 22 34.33 38.85 11.79
C THR A 22 35.47 38.30 12.67
N ILE A 23 36.07 37.17 12.26
CA ILE A 23 37.52 36.82 12.21
C ILE A 23 37.63 35.44 11.48
N GLN A 24 38.03 35.40 10.21
CA GLN A 24 39.37 35.09 9.68
C GLN A 24 39.88 33.65 9.90
N SER A 25 39.92 32.87 8.81
CA SER A 25 40.76 31.66 8.62
C SER A 25 42.23 32.03 8.44
N PRO A 26 43.15 31.06 8.56
CA PRO A 26 43.96 30.73 7.38
C PRO A 26 44.21 29.23 7.15
N ALA A 27 44.63 28.94 5.92
CA ALA A 27 44.98 27.65 5.34
C ALA A 27 46.47 27.28 5.52
N GLU A 28 46.81 26.00 5.27
CA GLU A 28 48.08 25.40 4.76
C GLU A 28 48.21 23.97 5.33
N ALA A 29 48.84 22.94 4.73
CA ALA A 29 49.43 22.66 3.43
C ALA A 29 49.72 21.13 3.36
N THR A 30 49.89 20.61 2.15
CA THR A 30 50.41 19.26 1.81
C THR A 30 51.86 19.03 2.26
N PRO A 31 52.33 17.77 2.26
CA PRO A 31 53.49 17.48 1.41
C PRO A 31 53.44 16.14 0.65
N SER A 32 54.31 16.10 -0.35
CA SER A 32 54.52 15.16 -1.43
C SER A 32 55.35 13.90 -1.07
N ASP A 33 55.19 12.87 -1.92
CA ASP A 33 55.94 11.60 -2.18
C ASP A 33 57.50 11.70 -2.18
N PRO A 34 58.37 10.64 -2.28
CA PRO A 34 58.18 9.35 -3.03
C PRO A 34 58.86 8.05 -2.50
N GLY A 35 58.52 6.88 -3.10
CA GLY A 35 59.33 5.65 -3.03
C GLY A 35 58.74 4.35 -3.62
N TYR A 36 58.98 4.06 -4.91
CA TYR A 36 58.81 2.78 -5.65
C TYR A 36 59.91 1.74 -5.28
N PRO A 37 60.01 0.48 -5.85
CA PRO A 37 59.16 -0.28 -6.80
C PRO A 37 58.96 -1.81 -6.50
N GLY A 38 58.04 -2.46 -7.24
CA GLY A 38 58.34 -3.74 -7.93
C GLY A 38 57.51 -5.01 -7.62
N ALA A 39 56.77 -5.51 -8.63
CA ALA A 39 56.51 -6.93 -8.99
C ALA A 39 55.20 -6.99 -9.84
N VAL A 40 55.26 -6.82 -11.17
CA VAL A 40 55.41 -7.87 -12.21
C VAL A 40 54.26 -8.90 -12.22
N ALA A 41 53.40 -8.76 -13.23
CA ALA A 41 52.48 -9.79 -13.74
C ALA A 41 53.22 -10.81 -14.63
N PRO A 42 52.59 -11.95 -14.95
CA PRO A 42 52.82 -12.56 -16.25
C PRO A 42 51.54 -12.74 -17.06
N ALA A 43 51.73 -12.65 -18.38
CA ALA A 43 50.75 -12.81 -19.43
C ALA A 43 50.64 -14.27 -19.89
N ARG A 44 49.40 -14.67 -20.23
CA ARG A 44 48.95 -15.33 -21.48
C ARG A 44 49.89 -16.34 -22.17
N GLU A 45 49.38 -17.57 -22.35
CA GLU A 45 49.77 -18.48 -23.44
C GLU A 45 48.52 -19.03 -24.15
N GLU A 46 48.49 -18.88 -25.47
CA GLU A 46 47.62 -19.57 -26.43
C GLU A 46 48.45 -20.67 -27.13
N ARG A 47 47.91 -21.89 -27.31
CA ARG A 47 48.02 -22.64 -28.59
C ARG A 47 47.21 -23.96 -28.63
N THR A 48 46.28 -23.99 -29.60
CA THR A 48 46.04 -25.02 -30.64
C THR A 48 45.93 -26.53 -30.30
N GLY A 49 44.81 -27.14 -30.77
CA GLY A 49 44.89 -28.13 -31.85
C GLY A 49 44.51 -29.62 -31.60
N SER A 50 43.23 -29.93 -31.85
CA SER A 50 42.70 -31.02 -32.70
C SER A 50 42.85 -32.54 -32.40
N THR A 51 41.77 -33.23 -32.81
CA THR A 51 41.60 -34.63 -33.29
C THR A 51 41.54 -35.82 -32.32
N GLY A 52 40.44 -36.59 -32.43
CA GLY A 52 40.58 -38.03 -32.74
C GLY A 52 39.76 -39.06 -31.94
N ALA A 53 38.60 -39.44 -32.51
CA ALA A 53 38.12 -40.82 -32.69
C ALA A 53 37.58 -41.70 -31.52
N PHE A 54 36.33 -42.16 -31.72
CA PHE A 54 35.70 -43.38 -31.18
C PHE A 54 36.30 -44.67 -31.78
N PRO A 55 35.99 -45.87 -31.22
CA PRO A 55 34.96 -46.76 -31.84
C PRO A 55 33.97 -47.36 -30.80
N SER A 56 32.67 -47.50 -31.09
CA SER A 56 31.94 -48.66 -31.70
C SER A 56 32.10 -49.99 -30.94
N ALA A 57 31.11 -50.88 -30.75
CA ALA A 57 29.65 -50.91 -30.95
C ALA A 57 29.11 -52.29 -30.45
N SER A 58 27.79 -52.36 -30.23
CA SER A 58 26.87 -53.48 -30.55
C SER A 58 26.56 -54.58 -29.51
N HIS A 59 25.39 -55.22 -29.46
CA HIS A 59 23.96 -54.93 -29.73
C HIS A 59 23.18 -56.21 -29.33
N THR A 60 21.90 -56.09 -28.91
CA THR A 60 20.72 -57.02 -29.01
C THR A 60 20.00 -57.24 -27.67
N ALA A 61 18.66 -57.33 -27.51
CA ALA A 61 17.47 -56.97 -28.32
C ALA A 61 16.17 -57.21 -27.46
N VAL A 62 15.33 -56.16 -27.28
CA VAL A 62 13.81 -55.97 -27.28
C VAL A 62 12.80 -57.11 -26.88
N PRO A 63 11.45 -56.89 -26.72
CA PRO A 63 10.60 -55.66 -26.69
C PRO A 63 9.35 -55.62 -25.74
N TYR A 64 8.59 -54.50 -25.84
CA TYR A 64 7.14 -54.20 -25.65
C TYR A 64 6.94 -52.99 -24.70
N SER A 65 6.13 -51.95 -24.93
CA SER A 65 5.21 -51.56 -26.01
C SER A 65 4.72 -50.11 -25.80
N GLN A 66 4.18 -49.52 -26.88
CA GLN A 66 3.28 -48.35 -26.97
C GLN A 66 3.86 -46.92 -27.02
N ALA A 67 3.43 -46.25 -28.08
CA ALA A 67 3.85 -44.95 -28.58
C ALA A 67 3.00 -43.79 -28.03
N ALA A 68 3.61 -42.61 -27.96
CA ALA A 68 2.94 -41.31 -27.89
C ALA A 68 3.50 -40.40 -29.01
N PRO A 69 2.68 -39.53 -29.64
CA PRO A 69 3.11 -38.75 -30.79
C PRO A 69 3.94 -37.52 -30.39
N ALA A 70 4.85 -37.16 -31.28
CA ALA A 70 5.74 -36.01 -31.20
C ALA A 70 4.99 -34.68 -31.26
N SER A 71 5.49 -33.68 -30.53
CA SER A 71 5.18 -32.25 -30.73
C SER A 71 6.41 -31.41 -30.37
N GLN A 72 6.59 -30.34 -31.14
CA GLN A 72 7.81 -29.56 -31.41
C GLN A 72 8.50 -28.90 -30.19
N PRO A 73 9.79 -28.52 -30.30
CA PRO A 73 10.50 -27.76 -29.26
C PRO A 73 9.88 -26.36 -29.06
N PRO A 74 9.94 -25.80 -27.83
CA PRO A 74 9.33 -24.50 -27.54
C PRO A 74 10.08 -23.37 -28.26
N PRO A 75 9.39 -22.31 -28.74
CA PRO A 75 10.05 -21.13 -29.29
C PRO A 75 10.73 -20.33 -28.17
N ALA A 76 11.77 -19.59 -28.57
CA ALA A 76 12.57 -18.72 -27.73
C ALA A 76 11.75 -17.72 -26.93
N GLU A 77 12.20 -17.46 -25.70
CA GLU A 77 11.69 -16.45 -24.78
C GLU A 77 11.80 -15.07 -25.43
N GLU A 78 10.65 -14.46 -25.75
CA GLU A 78 10.55 -13.02 -25.99
C GLU A 78 10.45 -12.33 -24.62
N GLU A 79 11.45 -11.51 -24.30
CA GLU A 79 11.41 -10.57 -23.20
C GLU A 79 10.29 -9.54 -23.46
N GLU A 80 9.09 -9.78 -22.92
CA GLU A 80 8.06 -8.76 -22.88
C GLU A 80 8.42 -7.70 -21.83
N GLU A 81 8.89 -6.55 -22.31
CA GLU A 81 8.99 -5.33 -21.53
C GLU A 81 7.57 -4.82 -21.22
N VAL A 82 6.91 -5.40 -20.20
CA VAL A 82 5.58 -4.99 -19.75
C VAL A 82 5.67 -3.71 -18.92
N ASN A 83 5.87 -2.58 -19.62
CA ASN A 83 5.59 -1.22 -19.13
C ASN A 83 4.43 -0.59 -19.91
N SER A 84 3.45 -1.41 -20.32
CA SER A 84 2.15 -0.90 -20.73
C SER A 84 1.37 -0.54 -19.47
N TYR A 85 1.25 0.74 -19.18
CA TYR A 85 0.37 1.25 -18.13
C TYR A 85 -1.07 0.88 -18.50
N ASP A 86 -1.54 -0.24 -17.99
CA ASP A 86 -2.88 -0.75 -18.25
C ASP A 86 -3.88 -0.06 -17.29
N TRP A 87 -4.70 0.80 -17.89
CA TRP A 87 -5.59 1.77 -17.25
C TRP A 87 -7.08 1.49 -17.50
N ASP A 88 -7.42 0.37 -18.15
CA ASP A 88 -8.79 0.10 -18.54
C ASP A 88 -9.53 -0.78 -17.52
N GLU A 89 -10.64 -0.26 -16.99
CA GLU A 89 -11.80 -1.10 -16.67
C GLU A 89 -13.12 -0.30 -16.73
N ALA A 90 -14.06 -0.91 -17.45
CA ALA A 90 -15.52 -0.72 -17.52
C ALA A 90 -16.08 0.62 -18.03
N THR A 91 -16.30 0.69 -19.35
CA THR A 91 -17.27 1.59 -19.99
C THR A 91 -18.50 0.76 -20.38
N LEU A 92 -19.67 1.05 -19.81
CA LEU A 92 -20.96 0.63 -20.38
C LEU A 92 -21.30 1.60 -21.53
N PRO A 93 -21.86 1.14 -22.67
CA PRO A 93 -22.08 1.99 -23.84
C PRO A 93 -23.31 2.89 -23.63
N SER A 94 -23.08 4.17 -23.35
CA SER A 94 -24.13 5.20 -23.32
C SER A 94 -24.16 5.96 -24.65
N ARG A 95 -25.34 5.99 -25.26
CA ARG A 95 -25.67 6.63 -26.54
C ARG A 95 -25.30 8.12 -26.55
N GLU A 96 -24.67 8.55 -27.64
CA GLU A 96 -24.35 9.94 -27.96
C GLU A 96 -25.61 10.79 -28.10
N ILE A 97 -25.65 11.93 -27.41
CA ILE A 97 -26.51 13.06 -27.73
C ILE A 97 -25.60 14.29 -27.80
N GLU A 98 -25.27 14.71 -29.02
CA GLU A 98 -24.61 15.98 -29.30
C GLU A 98 -25.53 17.14 -28.90
N THR A 99 -25.03 18.06 -28.08
CA THR A 99 -25.56 19.42 -28.03
C THR A 99 -24.41 20.41 -27.91
N GLU A 100 -24.13 21.11 -29.01
CA GLU A 100 -23.34 22.33 -29.02
C GLU A 100 -23.99 23.40 -28.14
N LYS A 101 -23.20 24.09 -27.30
CA LYS A 101 -23.55 25.47 -26.91
C LYS A 101 -22.34 26.32 -26.53
N GLN A 102 -22.32 27.49 -27.17
CA GLN A 102 -21.32 28.54 -27.17
C GLN A 102 -21.04 29.18 -25.80
N LEU A 103 -19.77 29.52 -25.58
CA LEU A 103 -19.26 30.32 -24.45
C LEU A 103 -19.78 31.77 -24.44
N ARG A 104 -20.10 32.28 -23.24
CA ARG A 104 -19.90 33.68 -22.85
C ARG A 104 -19.40 33.76 -21.39
N PRO A 105 -18.53 34.73 -21.03
CA PRO A 105 -17.86 34.77 -19.73
C PRO A 105 -18.71 35.47 -18.66
N ALA A 106 -18.65 34.98 -17.42
CA ALA A 106 -19.21 35.65 -16.24
C ALA A 106 -18.14 35.89 -15.18
N GLN A 107 -18.27 37.06 -14.55
CA GLN A 107 -17.29 37.77 -13.74
C GLN A 107 -17.14 37.21 -12.31
N HIS A 108 -16.00 37.52 -11.70
CA HIS A 108 -15.63 37.24 -10.32
C HIS A 108 -16.59 37.82 -9.27
N SER A 109 -16.93 37.01 -8.26
CA SER A 109 -17.01 37.46 -6.87
C SER A 109 -16.62 36.30 -5.94
N GLY A 110 -15.61 36.54 -5.10
CA GLY A 110 -15.04 35.55 -4.19
C GLY A 110 -15.69 35.60 -2.81
N GLY A 111 -15.69 34.44 -2.14
CA GLY A 111 -16.06 34.30 -0.73
C GLY A 111 -17.21 33.33 -0.45
N GLY A 112 -17.11 32.06 -0.87
CA GLY A 112 -18.16 31.05 -0.61
C GLY A 112 -17.68 29.61 -0.33
N ASP A 113 -16.40 29.29 -0.52
CA ASP A 113 -15.96 27.90 -0.66
C ASP A 113 -16.05 27.05 0.62
N ALA A 114 -15.87 27.64 1.80
CA ALA A 114 -15.85 26.89 3.06
C ALA A 114 -17.26 26.51 3.57
N ILE A 115 -18.27 27.32 3.27
CA ILE A 115 -19.67 27.12 3.69
C ILE A 115 -20.40 26.19 2.71
N ASP A 116 -20.09 26.27 1.41
CA ASP A 116 -20.71 25.43 0.38
C ASP A 116 -20.27 23.96 0.49
N GLY A 117 -18.99 23.70 0.81
CA GLY A 117 -18.48 22.34 1.05
C GLY A 117 -19.14 21.64 2.25
N LYS A 118 -19.47 22.39 3.31
CA LYS A 118 -20.16 21.87 4.50
C LYS A 118 -21.63 21.58 4.24
N LEU A 119 -22.29 22.41 3.43
CA LEU A 119 -23.67 22.20 2.99
C LEU A 119 -23.80 21.02 2.01
N GLN A 120 -22.83 20.82 1.12
CA GLN A 120 -22.79 19.67 0.22
C GLN A 120 -22.57 18.34 0.98
N GLY A 121 -21.70 18.30 2.00
CA GLY A 121 -21.56 17.14 2.88
C GLY A 121 -22.86 16.76 3.61
N LEU A 122 -23.58 17.77 4.13
CA LEU A 122 -24.89 17.59 4.76
C LEU A 122 -25.98 17.09 3.79
N ARG A 123 -25.98 17.53 2.53
CA ARG A 123 -26.92 17.03 1.49
C ARG A 123 -26.60 15.60 1.05
N MET A 124 -25.33 15.23 0.97
CA MET A 124 -24.89 13.88 0.55
C MET A 124 -25.13 12.83 1.64
N GLY A 125 -24.96 13.18 2.92
CA GLY A 125 -25.22 12.28 4.05
C GLY A 125 -26.69 11.91 4.22
N GLN A 126 -27.61 12.81 3.88
CA GLN A 126 -29.04 12.52 3.81
C GLN A 126 -29.42 11.66 2.59
N GLY A 127 -28.56 11.59 1.56
CA GLY A 127 -28.79 10.75 0.38
C GLY A 127 -28.71 9.27 0.70
N LEU A 128 -27.54 8.79 1.16
CA LEU A 128 -27.33 7.36 1.38
C LEU A 128 -28.23 6.79 2.50
N SER A 129 -28.39 7.52 3.61
CA SER A 129 -29.21 7.02 4.74
C SER A 129 -30.68 6.82 4.37
N ASN A 130 -31.20 7.58 3.39
CA ASN A 130 -32.58 7.47 2.93
C ASN A 130 -32.75 6.60 1.69
N THR A 131 -31.65 6.15 1.07
CA THR A 131 -31.69 5.31 -0.13
C THR A 131 -32.17 3.90 0.24
N PRO A 132 -33.23 3.36 -0.40
CA PRO A 132 -33.66 1.98 -0.20
C PRO A 132 -32.59 0.97 -0.63
N ALA A 133 -32.59 -0.23 -0.03
CA ALA A 133 -31.65 -1.31 -0.38
C ALA A 133 -31.59 -1.61 -1.90
N SER A 134 -32.73 -1.58 -2.59
CA SER A 134 -32.83 -1.84 -4.03
C SER A 134 -32.24 -0.75 -4.92
N GLU A 135 -31.94 0.43 -4.39
CA GLU A 135 -31.44 1.58 -5.16
C GLU A 135 -29.95 1.88 -4.88
N LEU A 136 -29.28 1.07 -4.07
CA LEU A 136 -27.88 1.28 -3.72
C LEU A 136 -26.95 1.25 -4.94
N ASP A 137 -27.22 0.37 -5.91
CA ASP A 137 -26.43 0.31 -7.14
C ASP A 137 -26.54 1.59 -7.97
N LYS A 138 -27.76 2.10 -8.10
CA LYS A 138 -28.02 3.38 -8.76
C LYS A 138 -27.38 4.54 -8.01
N PHE A 139 -27.44 4.53 -6.68
CA PHE A 139 -26.77 5.53 -5.85
C PHE A 139 -25.25 5.53 -6.08
N ILE A 140 -24.62 4.35 -6.18
CA ILE A 140 -23.20 4.23 -6.48
C ILE A 140 -22.88 4.85 -7.85
N GLU A 141 -23.67 4.51 -8.87
CA GLU A 141 -23.49 5.00 -10.25
C GLU A 141 -23.61 6.54 -10.32
N ASP A 142 -24.68 7.10 -9.76
CA ASP A 142 -24.99 8.53 -9.86
C ASP A 142 -24.02 9.40 -9.02
N HIS A 143 -23.63 8.91 -7.85
CA HIS A 143 -22.98 9.74 -6.82
C HIS A 143 -21.54 9.36 -6.49
N LEU A 144 -21.13 8.10 -6.65
CA LEU A 144 -19.84 7.62 -6.14
C LEU A 144 -18.82 7.34 -7.24
N LEU A 145 -19.25 6.97 -8.45
CA LEU A 145 -18.33 6.71 -9.56
C LEU A 145 -17.64 8.00 -10.03
N PRO A 146 -16.29 8.03 -10.14
CA PRO A 146 -15.56 9.18 -10.63
C PRO A 146 -15.98 9.55 -12.07
N ASP A 147 -15.92 10.84 -12.39
CA ASP A 147 -16.17 11.31 -13.75
C ASP A 147 -15.07 10.84 -14.72
N THR A 148 -15.47 10.27 -15.85
CA THR A 148 -14.54 9.70 -16.83
C THR A 148 -13.63 10.76 -17.47
N SER A 149 -14.18 11.94 -17.78
CA SER A 149 -13.41 13.01 -18.45
C SER A 149 -12.35 13.59 -17.52
N PHE A 150 -12.73 13.93 -16.28
CA PHE A 150 -11.80 14.41 -15.28
C PHE A 150 -10.74 13.38 -14.92
N ARG A 151 -11.13 12.09 -14.84
CA ARG A 151 -10.19 10.99 -14.60
C ARG A 151 -9.13 10.89 -15.70
N ASN A 152 -9.50 11.07 -16.96
CA ASN A 152 -8.59 11.03 -18.09
C ASN A 152 -7.63 12.24 -18.09
N ASP A 153 -8.12 13.43 -17.75
CA ASP A 153 -7.29 14.63 -17.59
C ASP A 153 -6.26 14.45 -16.48
N VAL A 154 -6.71 14.01 -15.30
CA VAL A 154 -5.84 13.74 -14.15
C VAL A 154 -4.79 12.68 -14.52
N ARG A 155 -5.18 11.61 -15.22
CA ARG A 155 -4.25 10.58 -15.71
C ARG A 155 -3.17 11.20 -16.59
N ALA A 156 -3.54 11.97 -17.61
CA ALA A 156 -2.57 12.56 -18.54
C ALA A 156 -1.58 13.49 -17.83
N VAL A 157 -2.03 14.30 -16.86
CA VAL A 157 -1.13 15.13 -16.04
C VAL A 157 -0.18 14.28 -15.22
N ILE A 158 -0.68 13.22 -14.58
CA ILE A 158 0.11 12.34 -13.72
C ILE A 158 1.12 11.54 -14.51
N ASP A 159 0.79 11.07 -15.71
CA ASP A 159 1.72 10.35 -16.60
C ASP A 159 2.90 11.26 -16.98
N VAL A 160 2.63 12.51 -17.37
CA VAL A 160 3.67 13.51 -17.67
C VAL A 160 4.49 13.86 -16.42
N MET A 161 3.85 13.96 -15.25
CA MET A 161 4.53 14.21 -13.98
C MET A 161 5.44 13.04 -13.58
N CYS A 162 5.00 11.80 -13.77
CA CYS A 162 5.79 10.61 -13.48
C CYS A 162 7.05 10.56 -14.37
N THR A 163 6.91 10.81 -15.67
CA THR A 163 8.05 10.92 -16.59
C THR A 163 9.00 12.04 -16.17
N PHE A 164 8.47 13.20 -15.80
CA PHE A 164 9.28 14.32 -15.31
C PHE A 164 10.06 13.95 -14.04
N LEU A 165 9.41 13.29 -13.07
CA LEU A 165 10.07 12.86 -11.83
C LEU A 165 11.14 11.80 -12.12
N LYS A 166 10.85 10.80 -12.97
CA LYS A 166 11.81 9.77 -13.38
C LYS A 166 13.04 10.36 -14.06
N GLU A 167 12.82 11.24 -15.02
CA GLU A 167 13.89 11.77 -15.84
C GLU A 167 14.66 12.89 -15.17
N ARG A 168 14.01 13.77 -14.39
CA ARG A 168 14.63 15.04 -13.95
C ARG A 168 14.80 15.15 -12.44
N CYS A 169 14.03 14.41 -11.64
CA CYS A 169 14.21 14.46 -10.20
C CYS A 169 15.61 13.93 -9.86
N PHE A 170 16.32 14.64 -8.97
CA PHE A 170 17.69 14.32 -8.56
C PHE A 170 18.77 14.40 -9.66
N LYS A 171 18.47 14.87 -10.89
CA LYS A 171 19.51 15.19 -11.88
C LYS A 171 20.39 16.34 -11.36
N GLY A 172 21.62 16.00 -10.94
CA GLY A 172 22.58 16.93 -10.33
C GLY A 172 22.67 16.85 -8.80
N ALA A 173 22.04 15.85 -8.17
CA ALA A 173 22.28 15.57 -6.75
C ALA A 173 23.75 15.13 -6.53
N ALA A 174 24.31 15.45 -5.37
CA ALA A 174 25.69 15.10 -5.00
C ALA A 174 25.92 13.58 -4.94
N HIS A 175 24.85 12.80 -4.74
CA HIS A 175 24.85 11.34 -4.74
C HIS A 175 23.99 10.84 -5.91
N PRO A 176 24.27 9.66 -6.49
CA PRO A 176 23.58 9.13 -7.67
C PRO A 176 22.17 8.60 -7.34
N VAL A 177 21.33 9.45 -6.75
CA VAL A 177 19.92 9.16 -6.46
C VAL A 177 19.14 9.22 -7.77
N ARG A 178 18.36 8.18 -8.06
CA ARG A 178 17.41 8.18 -9.17
C ARG A 178 16.09 7.60 -8.72
N VAL A 179 15.03 8.06 -9.37
CA VAL A 179 13.71 7.45 -9.24
C VAL A 179 13.70 6.19 -10.10
N SER A 180 13.60 5.01 -9.48
CA SER A 180 13.52 3.73 -10.21
C SER A 180 12.16 3.59 -10.89
N LYS A 181 11.09 3.86 -10.14
CA LYS A 181 9.71 3.82 -10.61
C LYS A 181 8.81 4.75 -9.80
N VAL A 182 7.68 5.10 -10.37
CA VAL A 182 6.61 5.85 -9.69
C VAL A 182 5.35 5.02 -9.82
N VAL A 183 4.72 4.72 -8.68
CA VAL A 183 3.57 3.84 -8.61
C VAL A 183 2.38 4.62 -8.06
N LYS A 184 1.26 4.53 -8.76
CA LYS A 184 -0.02 5.05 -8.25
C LYS A 184 -0.59 4.08 -7.22
N GLY A 185 -0.58 4.50 -5.96
CA GLY A 185 -1.20 3.82 -4.82
C GLY A 185 -2.59 4.40 -4.51
N GLY A 186 -3.01 4.24 -3.26
CA GLY A 186 -4.26 4.80 -2.75
C GLY A 186 -5.52 4.35 -3.50
N SER A 187 -6.61 5.08 -3.30
CA SER A 187 -7.91 4.75 -3.89
C SER A 187 -7.88 4.74 -5.41
N SER A 188 -7.13 5.68 -5.99
CA SER A 188 -6.97 5.80 -7.44
C SER A 188 -6.22 4.61 -8.03
N GLY A 189 -5.16 4.13 -7.38
CA GLY A 189 -4.36 2.99 -7.86
C GLY A 189 -5.09 1.67 -7.74
N LYS A 190 -5.85 1.50 -6.65
CA LYS A 190 -6.65 0.32 -6.35
C LYS A 190 -7.94 0.23 -7.18
N GLY A 191 -8.33 1.31 -7.85
CA GLY A 191 -9.59 1.38 -8.61
C GLY A 191 -10.83 1.56 -7.72
N THR A 192 -10.69 2.19 -6.55
CA THR A 192 -11.75 2.42 -5.54
C THR A 192 -11.92 3.90 -5.18
N ALA A 193 -11.53 4.79 -6.09
CA ALA A 193 -11.68 6.24 -6.00
C ALA A 193 -13.16 6.67 -5.93
N LEU A 194 -13.44 7.74 -5.19
CA LEU A 194 -14.77 8.35 -5.01
C LEU A 194 -14.90 9.68 -5.77
N LYS A 195 -16.04 9.90 -6.41
CA LYS A 195 -16.35 11.17 -7.09
C LYS A 195 -16.18 12.37 -6.16
N GLY A 196 -15.42 13.37 -6.62
CA GLY A 196 -15.23 14.67 -5.95
C GLY A 196 -14.48 14.63 -4.59
N ARG A 197 -14.02 13.47 -4.13
CA ARG A 197 -13.38 13.29 -2.81
C ARG A 197 -12.25 12.27 -2.84
N SER A 198 -11.56 12.16 -3.98
CA SER A 198 -10.53 11.15 -4.17
C SER A 198 -9.18 11.58 -3.61
N ASP A 199 -8.60 10.67 -2.84
CA ASP A 199 -7.23 10.63 -2.36
C ASP A 199 -6.41 9.68 -3.25
N ALA A 200 -5.29 10.14 -3.79
CA ALA A 200 -4.42 9.37 -4.65
C ALA A 200 -2.99 9.38 -4.12
N ASP A 201 -2.36 8.22 -3.99
CA ASP A 201 -0.98 8.17 -3.54
C ASP A 201 -0.06 8.04 -4.76
N LEU A 202 1.02 8.81 -4.78
CA LEU A 202 2.14 8.66 -5.71
C LEU A 202 3.36 8.20 -4.94
N VAL A 203 3.67 6.92 -5.04
CA VAL A 203 4.83 6.35 -4.37
C VAL A 203 6.03 6.42 -5.31
N VAL A 204 7.02 7.21 -4.91
CA VAL A 204 8.25 7.46 -5.67
C VAL A 204 9.34 6.55 -5.12
N PHE A 205 9.64 5.49 -5.86
CA PHE A 205 10.65 4.52 -5.48
C PHE A 205 12.05 5.03 -5.87
N LEU A 206 12.99 4.96 -4.91
CA LEU A 206 14.34 5.46 -5.06
C LEU A 206 15.35 4.31 -5.03
N ASN A 207 16.26 4.30 -6.00
CA ASN A 207 17.23 3.20 -6.18
C ASN A 207 18.45 3.27 -5.25
N ASN A 208 18.67 4.40 -4.59
CA ASN A 208 19.83 4.65 -3.72
C ASN A 208 19.59 4.24 -2.26
N LEU A 209 18.37 3.83 -1.92
CA LEU A 209 18.06 3.32 -0.60
C LEU A 209 18.50 1.86 -0.55
N THR A 210 19.31 1.52 0.43
CA THR A 210 19.91 0.18 0.58
C THR A 210 19.22 -0.62 1.69
N CYS A 211 18.52 0.09 2.58
CA CYS A 211 17.77 -0.49 3.68
C CYS A 211 16.51 0.33 4.00
N PHE A 212 15.63 -0.25 4.82
CA PHE A 212 14.40 0.40 5.27
C PHE A 212 14.69 1.68 6.07
N GLU A 213 15.77 1.69 6.86
CA GLU A 213 16.16 2.84 7.69
C GLU A 213 16.53 4.07 6.86
N ASP A 214 17.10 3.88 5.66
CA ASP A 214 17.42 4.99 4.75
C ASP A 214 16.16 5.77 4.38
N GLN A 215 15.04 5.09 4.16
CA GLN A 215 13.75 5.73 3.91
C GLN A 215 13.36 6.61 5.10
N LEU A 216 13.45 6.12 6.33
CA LEU A 216 13.07 6.91 7.51
C LEU A 216 13.96 8.12 7.74
N ASN A 217 15.27 7.92 7.65
CA ASN A 217 16.26 8.91 8.00
C ASN A 217 16.36 10.01 6.95
N ARG A 218 16.07 9.69 5.68
CA ARG A 218 16.26 10.60 4.54
C ARG A 218 14.98 11.03 3.83
N ARG A 219 13.79 10.55 4.23
CA ARG A 219 12.52 10.98 3.58
C ARG A 219 12.35 12.49 3.51
N GLY A 220 12.79 13.24 4.52
CA GLY A 220 12.73 14.71 4.52
C GLY A 220 13.55 15.34 3.39
N GLU A 221 14.78 14.85 3.16
CA GLU A 221 15.64 15.25 2.04
C GLU A 221 14.94 15.02 0.70
N PHE A 222 14.40 13.82 0.50
CA PHE A 222 13.72 13.46 -0.75
C PHE A 222 12.44 14.25 -0.97
N ILE A 223 11.63 14.47 0.07
CA ILE A 223 10.41 15.28 -0.03
C ILE A 223 10.74 16.72 -0.43
N GLN A 224 11.79 17.32 0.13
CA GLN A 224 12.16 18.69 -0.23
C GLN A 224 12.64 18.78 -1.69
N GLU A 225 13.44 17.82 -2.16
CA GLU A 225 13.88 17.81 -3.55
C GLU A 225 12.70 17.55 -4.51
N ILE A 226 11.82 16.57 -4.21
CA ILE A 226 10.60 16.33 -4.99
C ILE A 226 9.73 17.60 -5.03
N LYS A 227 9.54 18.27 -3.88
CA LYS A 227 8.80 19.53 -3.80
C LYS A 227 9.39 20.60 -4.72
N LYS A 228 10.71 20.79 -4.69
CA LYS A 228 11.40 21.74 -5.58
C LYS A 228 11.17 21.40 -7.05
N GLN A 229 11.23 20.12 -7.40
CA GLN A 229 11.00 19.64 -8.77
C GLN A 229 9.54 19.82 -9.21
N LEU A 230 8.57 19.61 -8.32
CA LEU A 230 7.16 19.89 -8.61
C LEU A 230 6.88 21.39 -8.85
N HIS A 231 7.53 22.30 -8.11
CA HIS A 231 7.44 23.74 -8.41
C HIS A 231 8.07 24.09 -9.76
N LYS A 232 9.17 23.42 -10.13
CA LYS A 232 9.79 23.58 -11.45
C LYS A 232 8.87 23.07 -12.56
N PHE A 233 8.27 21.90 -12.37
CA PHE A 233 7.25 21.34 -13.25
C PHE A 233 6.09 22.31 -13.48
N GLN A 234 5.55 22.89 -12.40
CA GLN A 234 4.47 23.89 -12.47
C GLN A 234 4.83 25.14 -13.28
N ARG A 235 6.09 25.60 -13.22
CA ARG A 235 6.55 26.76 -13.99
C ARG A 235 6.83 26.43 -15.46
N GLU A 236 7.36 25.24 -15.75
CA GLU A 236 7.81 24.85 -17.09
C GLU A 236 6.72 24.22 -17.97
N ARG A 237 5.61 23.79 -17.37
CA ARG A 237 4.53 23.11 -18.06
C ARG A 237 3.23 23.86 -17.84
N HIS A 238 2.52 24.12 -18.94
CA HIS A 238 1.17 24.62 -18.88
C HIS A 238 0.23 23.47 -18.52
N ILE A 239 -0.05 23.33 -17.22
CA ILE A 239 -1.01 22.35 -16.72
C ILE A 239 -2.41 22.94 -16.91
N TRP A 240 -3.30 22.22 -17.62
CA TRP A 240 -4.66 22.68 -17.90
C TRP A 240 -5.62 22.57 -16.70
N VAL A 241 -5.21 21.84 -15.66
CA VAL A 241 -5.87 21.80 -14.35
C VAL A 241 -5.12 22.67 -13.33
N LYS A 242 -5.85 23.20 -12.35
CA LYS A 242 -5.25 23.99 -11.28
C LYS A 242 -4.40 23.06 -10.39
N PHE A 243 -3.10 23.34 -10.32
CA PHE A 243 -2.10 22.56 -9.57
C PHE A 243 -1.59 23.36 -8.38
N GLU A 244 -1.77 22.82 -7.17
CA GLU A 244 -1.36 23.48 -5.92
C GLU A 244 -0.54 22.53 -5.06
N VAL A 245 0.74 22.87 -4.83
CA VAL A 245 1.60 22.12 -3.91
C VAL A 245 1.39 22.63 -2.50
N GLN A 246 1.01 21.76 -1.57
CA GLN A 246 0.78 22.14 -0.18
C GLN A 246 2.11 22.29 0.57
N SER A 247 2.18 23.29 1.46
CA SER A 247 3.30 23.47 2.37
C SER A 247 3.08 22.67 3.66
N SER A 248 4.08 21.87 4.04
CA SER A 248 4.14 21.26 5.37
C SER A 248 5.04 22.09 6.28
N TRP A 249 4.57 22.33 7.51
CA TRP A 249 5.35 22.97 8.58
C TRP A 249 6.29 21.99 9.31
N TRP A 250 6.19 20.69 9.01
CA TRP A 250 7.00 19.65 9.65
C TRP A 250 8.37 19.51 8.99
N SER A 251 9.42 19.34 9.79
CA SER A 251 10.80 19.16 9.30
C SER A 251 11.02 17.82 8.58
N ASN A 252 10.22 16.79 8.92
CA ASN A 252 10.32 15.45 8.32
C ASN A 252 8.93 14.83 8.05
N PRO A 253 8.13 15.39 7.12
CA PRO A 253 6.80 14.89 6.83
C PRO A 253 6.87 13.47 6.23
N ARG A 254 5.81 12.68 6.40
CA ARG A 254 5.72 11.35 5.76
C ARG A 254 5.39 11.45 4.27
N ALA A 255 4.64 12.48 3.87
CA ALA A 255 4.16 12.69 2.51
C ALA A 255 4.29 14.17 2.12
N LEU A 256 4.34 14.42 0.81
CA LEU A 256 4.16 15.74 0.21
C LEU A 256 2.81 15.77 -0.51
N SER A 257 1.91 16.65 -0.09
CA SER A 257 0.57 16.72 -0.68
C SER A 257 0.49 17.79 -1.77
N PHE A 258 -0.24 17.51 -2.85
CA PHE A 258 -0.63 18.51 -3.84
C PHE A 258 -2.06 18.27 -4.32
N LYS A 259 -2.71 19.28 -4.90
CA LYS A 259 -4.06 19.18 -5.45
C LYS A 259 -4.09 19.42 -6.94
N LEU A 260 -4.90 18.63 -7.65
CA LEU A 260 -5.33 18.88 -9.03
C LEU A 260 -6.82 19.17 -9.02
N SER A 261 -7.25 20.31 -9.55
CA SER A 261 -8.67 20.67 -9.61
C SER A 261 -9.09 21.20 -10.98
N SER A 262 -10.33 20.87 -11.37
CA SER A 262 -11.00 21.39 -12.55
C SER A 262 -12.16 22.29 -12.10
N PRO A 263 -12.02 23.63 -12.21
CA PRO A 263 -13.09 24.57 -11.85
C PRO A 263 -14.37 24.34 -12.65
N GLN A 264 -14.26 23.94 -13.92
CA GLN A 264 -15.39 23.67 -14.81
C GLN A 264 -16.22 22.48 -14.32
N LEU A 265 -15.54 21.41 -13.88
CA LEU A 265 -16.19 20.19 -13.41
C LEU A 265 -16.48 20.20 -11.91
N ARG A 266 -16.03 21.24 -11.18
CA ARG A 266 -16.10 21.33 -9.71
C ARG A 266 -15.56 20.09 -9.01
N GLN A 267 -14.46 19.55 -9.53
CA GLN A 267 -13.82 18.35 -9.01
C GLN A 267 -12.37 18.62 -8.62
N GLU A 268 -11.94 17.99 -7.54
CA GLU A 268 -10.56 18.00 -7.08
C GLU A 268 -10.08 16.59 -6.70
N VAL A 269 -8.78 16.37 -6.87
CA VAL A 269 -8.06 15.19 -6.37
C VAL A 269 -6.87 15.68 -5.58
N GLU A 270 -6.75 15.18 -4.35
CA GLU A 270 -5.58 15.38 -3.51
C GLU A 270 -4.62 14.20 -3.69
N PHE A 271 -3.36 14.53 -3.93
CA PHE A 271 -2.29 13.57 -4.14
C PHE A 271 -1.28 13.63 -3.01
N ASP A 272 -0.96 12.49 -2.42
CA ASP A 272 0.13 12.34 -1.47
C ASP A 272 1.33 11.67 -2.13
N VAL A 273 2.46 12.38 -2.19
CA VAL A 273 3.72 11.89 -2.74
C VAL A 273 4.58 11.30 -1.62
N LEU A 274 4.92 10.03 -1.75
CA LEU A 274 5.56 9.22 -0.72
C LEU A 274 6.88 8.63 -1.26
N PRO A 275 8.06 9.07 -0.78
CA PRO A 275 9.31 8.39 -1.10
C PRO A 275 9.35 7.00 -0.48
N ALA A 276 9.78 6.00 -1.24
CA ALA A 276 9.89 4.63 -0.75
C ALA A 276 11.18 3.93 -1.20
N TYR A 277 11.65 3.00 -0.37
CA TYR A 277 12.70 2.06 -0.74
C TYR A 277 12.15 0.99 -1.68
N ASP A 278 12.78 0.82 -2.84
CA ASP A 278 12.46 -0.20 -3.84
C ASP A 278 13.00 -1.58 -3.45
N VAL A 279 12.43 -2.16 -2.39
CA VAL A 279 12.85 -3.47 -1.88
C VAL A 279 12.38 -4.63 -2.77
N LEU A 280 11.27 -4.44 -3.51
CA LEU A 280 10.67 -5.49 -4.32
C LEU A 280 11.29 -5.59 -5.72
N GLY A 281 11.90 -4.52 -6.23
CA GLY A 281 12.43 -4.51 -7.60
C GLY A 281 11.32 -4.73 -8.63
N HIS A 282 11.42 -5.78 -9.44
CA HIS A 282 10.36 -6.13 -10.40
C HIS A 282 9.27 -6.98 -9.72
N VAL A 283 8.01 -6.50 -9.75
CA VAL A 283 6.89 -7.15 -9.08
C VAL A 283 6.07 -7.96 -10.09
N SER A 284 6.01 -9.28 -9.92
CA SER A 284 5.04 -10.13 -10.61
C SER A 284 3.74 -10.19 -9.81
N VAL A 285 2.60 -10.12 -10.52
CA VAL A 285 1.25 -10.11 -9.92
C VAL A 285 0.94 -11.43 -9.20
N TYR A 286 1.50 -12.55 -9.66
CA TYR A 286 1.16 -13.90 -9.18
C TYR A 286 2.26 -14.56 -8.36
N CYS A 287 3.40 -13.88 -8.16
CA CYS A 287 4.52 -14.44 -7.42
C CYS A 287 4.62 -13.80 -6.04
N LYS A 288 4.82 -14.65 -5.02
CA LYS A 288 5.21 -14.19 -3.69
C LYS A 288 6.61 -13.56 -3.75
N PRO A 289 6.83 -12.42 -3.06
CA PRO A 289 8.18 -11.91 -2.83
C PRO A 289 9.07 -12.95 -2.13
N ASP A 290 10.39 -12.82 -2.31
CA ASP A 290 11.37 -13.62 -1.57
C ASP A 290 11.16 -13.44 -0.05
N PRO A 291 10.99 -14.53 0.73
CA PRO A 291 10.87 -14.48 2.19
C PRO A 291 11.99 -13.68 2.89
N GLU A 292 13.20 -13.60 2.33
CA GLU A 292 14.28 -12.76 2.86
C GLU A 292 13.87 -11.29 2.99
N ILE A 293 13.07 -10.76 2.04
CA ILE A 293 12.58 -9.39 2.10
C ILE A 293 11.77 -9.16 3.37
N TYR A 294 10.84 -10.08 3.67
CA TYR A 294 10.01 -10.01 4.86
C TYR A 294 10.79 -10.31 6.14
N ARG A 295 11.76 -11.24 6.12
CA ARG A 295 12.66 -11.47 7.28
C ARG A 295 13.45 -10.21 7.63
N ARG A 296 14.00 -9.50 6.63
CA ARG A 296 14.67 -8.21 6.82
C ARG A 296 13.70 -7.17 7.38
N LEU A 297 12.51 -7.04 6.79
CA LEU A 297 11.46 -6.12 7.27
C LEU A 297 11.12 -6.40 8.74
N ILE A 298 10.80 -7.63 9.09
CA ILE A 298 10.42 -8.05 10.44
C ILE A 298 11.53 -7.72 11.45
N ARG A 299 12.79 -8.07 11.13
CA ARG A 299 13.94 -7.76 12.00
C ARG A 299 14.06 -6.27 12.24
N LYS A 300 13.89 -5.44 11.20
CA LYS A 300 13.99 -3.98 11.30
C LYS A 300 12.80 -3.35 12.03
N CYS A 301 11.57 -3.73 11.71
CA CYS A 301 10.38 -3.26 12.41
C CYS A 301 10.42 -3.62 13.90
N THR A 302 10.89 -4.83 14.25
CA THR A 302 11.03 -5.27 15.65
C THR A 302 12.12 -4.47 16.38
N PHE A 303 13.27 -4.22 15.73
CA PHE A 303 14.35 -3.45 16.32
C PHE A 303 13.98 -1.98 16.56
N LEU A 304 13.24 -1.38 15.64
CA LEU A 304 12.86 0.04 15.71
C LEU A 304 11.55 0.29 16.46
N ASP A 305 10.80 -0.75 16.81
CA ASP A 305 9.40 -0.67 17.28
C ASP A 305 8.50 0.14 16.32
N LYS A 306 8.58 -0.19 15.02
CA LYS A 306 7.93 0.54 13.92
C LYS A 306 7.20 -0.37 12.95
N GLU A 307 6.32 -1.19 13.49
CA GLU A 307 5.44 -2.07 12.72
C GLU A 307 4.56 -1.28 11.73
N GLY A 308 4.49 -1.74 10.47
CA GLY A 308 3.71 -1.10 9.40
C GLY A 308 4.26 0.22 8.85
N GLU A 309 5.36 0.76 9.38
CA GLU A 309 5.94 2.04 8.94
C GLU A 309 6.44 2.01 7.49
N PHE A 310 6.80 0.83 6.99
CA PHE A 310 7.34 0.61 5.64
C PHE A 310 6.33 0.07 4.64
N SER A 311 5.04 0.12 4.97
CA SER A 311 3.96 -0.33 4.07
C SER A 311 4.02 0.31 2.68
N THR A 312 4.56 1.53 2.56
CA THR A 312 4.77 2.21 1.26
C THR A 312 5.70 1.44 0.32
N CYS A 313 6.68 0.69 0.83
CA CYS A 313 7.55 -0.19 0.03
C CYS A 313 6.77 -1.29 -0.70
N PHE A 314 5.60 -1.66 -0.17
CA PHE A 314 4.76 -2.76 -0.66
C PHE A 314 3.49 -2.27 -1.36
N THR A 315 3.43 -0.99 -1.74
CA THR A 315 2.27 -0.36 -2.38
C THR A 315 1.81 -1.10 -3.65
N GLU A 316 2.73 -1.65 -4.43
CA GLU A 316 2.39 -2.43 -5.62
C GLU A 316 1.58 -3.68 -5.27
N LEU A 317 1.94 -4.38 -4.19
CA LEU A 317 1.23 -5.57 -3.71
C LEU A 317 -0.14 -5.19 -3.14
N GLN A 318 -0.21 -4.10 -2.35
CA GLN A 318 -1.49 -3.55 -1.85
C GLN A 318 -2.43 -3.15 -2.98
N ARG A 319 -1.88 -2.54 -4.05
CA ARG A 319 -2.61 -2.18 -5.26
C ARG A 319 -3.12 -3.43 -5.95
N ASN A 320 -2.24 -4.40 -6.21
CA ASN A 320 -2.57 -5.61 -6.95
C ASN A 320 -3.63 -6.46 -6.23
N PHE A 321 -3.61 -6.48 -4.88
CA PHE A 321 -4.62 -7.16 -4.06
C PHE A 321 -6.07 -6.70 -4.35
N LEU A 322 -6.25 -5.43 -4.73
CA LEU A 322 -7.55 -4.83 -5.04
C LEU A 322 -7.78 -4.64 -6.55
N LYS A 323 -6.71 -4.47 -7.34
CA LYS A 323 -6.79 -4.14 -8.78
C LYS A 323 -7.57 -5.20 -9.56
N HIS A 324 -7.35 -6.48 -9.27
CA HIS A 324 -7.96 -7.59 -10.02
C HIS A 324 -9.29 -8.08 -9.44
N ARG A 325 -9.89 -7.35 -8.50
CA ARG A 325 -11.18 -7.71 -7.91
C ARG A 325 -12.34 -7.30 -8.83
N PRO A 326 -13.49 -8.02 -8.78
CA PRO A 326 -14.64 -7.72 -9.64
C PRO A 326 -15.12 -6.27 -9.52
N THR A 327 -15.60 -5.70 -10.62
CA THR A 327 -16.13 -4.32 -10.65
C THR A 327 -17.24 -4.10 -9.60
N LYS A 328 -18.14 -5.08 -9.40
CA LYS A 328 -19.18 -5.02 -8.36
C LYS A 328 -18.60 -4.93 -6.94
N LEU A 329 -17.50 -5.64 -6.64
CA LEU A 329 -16.78 -5.53 -5.36
C LEU A 329 -16.15 -4.14 -5.18
N LYS A 330 -15.52 -3.59 -6.24
CA LYS A 330 -15.00 -2.23 -6.21
C LYS A 330 -16.11 -1.20 -5.93
N SER A 331 -17.30 -1.41 -6.48
CA SER A 331 -18.49 -0.61 -6.18
C SER A 331 -18.96 -0.72 -4.73
N LEU A 332 -18.98 -1.93 -4.15
CA LEU A 332 -19.25 -2.11 -2.71
C LEU A 332 -18.20 -1.41 -1.84
N ILE A 333 -16.91 -1.50 -2.19
CA ILE A 333 -15.84 -0.79 -1.48
C ILE A 333 -16.06 0.72 -1.53
N ARG A 334 -16.46 1.29 -2.67
CA ARG A 334 -16.81 2.71 -2.77
C ARG A 334 -17.97 3.08 -1.85
N LEU A 335 -19.01 2.24 -1.77
CA LEU A 335 -20.13 2.46 -0.87
C LEU A 335 -19.70 2.49 0.61
N VAL A 336 -18.90 1.51 1.03
CA VAL A 336 -18.36 1.43 2.39
C VAL A 336 -17.45 2.62 2.70
N LYS A 337 -16.60 3.04 1.75
CA LYS A 337 -15.76 4.24 1.90
C LYS A 337 -16.59 5.51 2.03
N HIS A 338 -17.64 5.65 1.24
CA HIS A 338 -18.54 6.78 1.33
C HIS A 338 -19.23 6.83 2.71
N TRP A 339 -19.76 5.71 3.19
CA TRP A 339 -20.29 5.58 4.55
C TRP A 339 -19.25 5.97 5.61
N TYR A 340 -18.02 5.46 5.48
CA TYR A 340 -16.93 5.79 6.41
C TYR A 340 -16.63 7.30 6.42
N GLN A 341 -16.67 7.99 5.27
CA GLN A 341 -16.48 9.44 5.21
C GLN A 341 -17.62 10.20 5.91
N LEU A 342 -18.87 9.74 5.78
CA LEU A 342 -20.01 10.32 6.51
C LEU A 342 -19.84 10.14 8.04
N CYS A 343 -19.37 8.96 8.47
CA CYS A 343 -19.03 8.72 9.87
C CYS A 343 -17.88 9.62 10.33
N LYS A 344 -16.86 9.85 9.49
CA LYS A 344 -15.74 10.74 9.79
C LYS A 344 -16.16 12.19 9.92
N GLU A 345 -17.08 12.67 9.07
CA GLU A 345 -17.66 14.01 9.18
C GLU A 345 -18.47 14.17 10.47
N LYS A 346 -19.26 13.16 10.84
CA LYS A 346 -20.12 13.19 12.04
C LYS A 346 -19.32 13.05 13.34
N LEU A 347 -18.43 12.07 13.40
CA LEU A 347 -17.73 11.71 14.63
C LEU A 347 -16.40 12.47 14.78
N GLY A 348 -15.74 12.86 13.69
CA GLY A 348 -14.34 13.29 13.75
C GLY A 348 -13.40 12.17 14.24
N LYS A 349 -12.15 12.52 14.54
CA LYS A 349 -11.14 11.57 15.04
C LYS A 349 -11.30 11.29 16.54
N PRO A 350 -10.92 10.10 17.04
CA PRO A 350 -10.29 8.98 16.34
C PRO A 350 -11.27 8.03 15.64
N LEU A 351 -10.84 7.44 14.51
CA LEU A 351 -11.50 6.37 13.74
C LEU A 351 -10.43 5.41 13.18
N PRO A 352 -10.75 4.13 12.90
CA PRO A 352 -9.78 3.21 12.30
C PRO A 352 -9.40 3.67 10.88
N PRO A 353 -8.23 3.30 10.36
CA PRO A 353 -7.83 3.66 9.00
C PRO A 353 -8.86 3.18 7.96
N GLN A 354 -9.16 4.01 6.96
CA GLN A 354 -10.10 3.65 5.88
C GLN A 354 -9.68 2.36 5.16
N TYR A 355 -8.36 2.13 5.02
CA TYR A 355 -7.84 0.92 4.40
C TYR A 355 -8.25 -0.37 5.14
N ALA A 356 -8.44 -0.32 6.46
CA ALA A 356 -8.96 -1.46 7.22
C ALA A 356 -10.39 -1.84 6.79
N LEU A 357 -11.22 -0.87 6.40
CA LEU A 357 -12.58 -1.11 5.90
C LEU A 357 -12.56 -1.62 4.45
N GLU A 358 -11.60 -1.18 3.63
CA GLU A 358 -11.39 -1.75 2.29
C GLU A 358 -11.05 -3.25 2.40
N LEU A 359 -10.11 -3.61 3.29
CA LEU A 359 -9.74 -5.01 3.55
C LEU A 359 -10.89 -5.81 4.16
N LEU A 360 -11.62 -5.24 5.12
CA LEU A 360 -12.79 -5.90 5.73
C LEU A 360 -13.89 -6.18 4.70
N THR A 361 -14.05 -5.29 3.71
CA THR A 361 -15.01 -5.48 2.60
C THR A 361 -14.59 -6.60 1.67
N VAL A 362 -13.29 -6.70 1.35
CA VAL A 362 -12.76 -7.82 0.57
C VAL A 362 -12.99 -9.13 1.34
N TYR A 363 -12.66 -9.17 2.63
CA TYR A 363 -12.87 -10.35 3.47
C TYR A 363 -14.34 -10.79 3.51
N ALA A 364 -15.27 -9.85 3.72
CA ALA A 364 -16.70 -10.12 3.73
C ALA A 364 -17.16 -10.75 2.41
N TRP A 365 -16.67 -10.24 1.28
CA TRP A 365 -17.00 -10.78 -0.04
C TRP A 365 -16.36 -12.15 -0.28
N GLU A 366 -15.08 -12.35 0.05
CA GLU A 366 -14.37 -13.62 -0.16
C GLU A 366 -15.02 -14.79 0.60
N HIS A 367 -15.49 -14.54 1.82
CA HIS A 367 -16.05 -15.59 2.68
C HIS A 367 -17.58 -15.67 2.66
N GLY A 368 -18.28 -14.62 2.20
CA GLY A 368 -19.74 -14.55 2.22
C GLY A 368 -20.41 -14.70 0.86
N SER A 369 -19.73 -14.30 -0.22
CA SER A 369 -20.26 -14.37 -1.58
C SER A 369 -19.33 -15.10 -2.53
N GLY A 370 -18.13 -14.56 -2.78
CA GLY A 370 -17.15 -15.08 -3.73
C GLY A 370 -17.53 -14.91 -5.22
N PHE A 371 -18.73 -14.38 -5.51
CA PHE A 371 -19.23 -14.24 -6.88
C PHE A 371 -18.97 -12.84 -7.46
N THR A 372 -18.87 -12.74 -8.79
CA THR A 372 -18.72 -11.46 -9.49
C THR A 372 -19.96 -10.58 -9.39
N GLU A 373 -21.13 -11.21 -9.30
CA GLU A 373 -22.43 -10.57 -9.10
C GLU A 373 -23.00 -10.95 -7.74
N PHE A 374 -23.48 -9.95 -7.00
CA PHE A 374 -24.09 -10.12 -5.68
C PHE A 374 -24.94 -8.90 -5.33
N ASN A 375 -25.78 -9.03 -4.30
CA ASN A 375 -26.60 -7.93 -3.81
C ASN A 375 -25.76 -6.96 -2.97
N THR A 376 -25.67 -5.70 -3.42
CA THR A 376 -24.90 -4.64 -2.74
C THR A 376 -25.38 -4.37 -1.31
N ALA A 377 -26.68 -4.46 -1.04
CA ALA A 377 -27.23 -4.23 0.30
C ALA A 377 -26.82 -5.34 1.28
N GLU A 378 -26.80 -6.60 0.84
CA GLU A 378 -26.34 -7.73 1.65
C GLU A 378 -24.86 -7.58 2.00
N GLY A 379 -24.03 -7.27 0.99
CA GLY A 379 -22.61 -7.01 1.20
C GLY A 379 -22.36 -5.83 2.14
N PHE A 380 -23.08 -4.73 1.94
CA PHE A 380 -22.94 -3.53 2.79
C PHE A 380 -23.35 -3.83 4.23
N ARG A 381 -24.45 -4.57 4.42
CA ARG A 381 -24.91 -5.01 5.75
C ARG A 381 -23.85 -5.87 6.43
N THR A 382 -23.32 -6.85 5.70
CA THR A 382 -22.30 -7.79 6.19
C THR A 382 -21.08 -7.04 6.74
N VAL A 383 -20.59 -6.04 5.99
CA VAL A 383 -19.47 -5.21 6.45
C VAL A 383 -19.81 -4.47 7.74
N LEU A 384 -20.98 -3.82 7.84
CA LEU A 384 -21.38 -3.12 9.07
C LEU A 384 -21.52 -4.08 10.26
N GLU A 385 -22.09 -5.27 10.05
CA GLU A 385 -22.17 -6.29 11.10
C GLU A 385 -20.78 -6.74 11.57
N LEU A 386 -19.82 -6.96 10.65
CA LEU A 386 -18.44 -7.26 11.02
C LEU A 386 -17.78 -6.13 11.82
N VAL A 387 -18.05 -4.86 11.47
CA VAL A 387 -17.58 -3.70 12.27
C VAL A 387 -18.16 -3.73 13.69
N THR A 388 -19.45 -4.08 13.87
CA THR A 388 -20.02 -4.26 15.22
C THR A 388 -19.35 -5.38 16.01
N LYS A 389 -18.85 -6.41 15.30
CA LYS A 389 -18.13 -7.56 15.85
C LYS A 389 -16.60 -7.35 15.92
N HIS A 390 -16.09 -6.12 15.79
CA HIS A 390 -14.64 -5.83 15.71
C HIS A 390 -13.79 -6.51 16.81
N ARG A 391 -14.33 -6.69 18.02
CA ARG A 391 -13.63 -7.38 19.13
C ARG A 391 -13.35 -8.86 18.88
N GLN A 392 -13.96 -9.44 17.85
CA GLN A 392 -13.78 -10.83 17.44
C GLN A 392 -12.93 -10.94 16.19
N LEU A 393 -12.59 -9.84 15.51
CA LEU A 393 -11.90 -9.92 14.22
C LEU A 393 -10.44 -10.38 14.34
N ARG A 394 -10.12 -11.47 13.63
CA ARG A 394 -8.75 -11.95 13.37
C ARG A 394 -8.64 -12.36 11.90
N ILE A 395 -8.26 -11.41 11.06
CA ILE A 395 -8.24 -11.53 9.60
C ILE A 395 -6.82 -11.35 9.10
N TYR A 396 -6.40 -12.22 8.18
CA TYR A 396 -5.13 -12.14 7.48
C TYR A 396 -5.23 -12.90 6.15
N TRP A 397 -4.26 -12.70 5.27
CA TRP A 397 -4.15 -13.41 4.00
C TRP A 397 -2.75 -14.01 3.85
N THR A 398 -2.63 -15.06 3.05
CA THR A 398 -1.34 -15.71 2.74
C THR A 398 -0.91 -15.52 1.29
N MET A 399 -1.39 -14.44 0.66
CA MET A 399 -1.17 -14.16 -0.76
C MET A 399 0.28 -13.81 -1.06
N TYR A 400 0.89 -12.90 -0.29
CA TYR A 400 2.26 -12.44 -0.53
C TYR A 400 3.27 -12.94 0.52
N TYR A 401 2.82 -13.43 1.66
CA TYR A 401 3.64 -14.10 2.67
C TYR A 401 2.84 -15.27 3.27
N ASP A 402 3.48 -16.22 3.94
CA ASP A 402 2.79 -17.34 4.57
C ASP A 402 3.58 -17.88 5.79
N PHE A 403 3.19 -19.06 6.28
CA PHE A 403 3.79 -19.72 7.45
C PHE A 403 4.89 -20.74 7.07
N GLN A 404 5.35 -20.80 5.81
CA GLN A 404 6.36 -21.78 5.39
C GLN A 404 7.76 -21.42 5.92
N ASP A 405 8.12 -20.13 5.89
CA ASP A 405 9.36 -19.65 6.50
C ASP A 405 9.19 -19.53 8.03
N GLN A 406 10.11 -20.13 8.79
CA GLN A 406 9.99 -20.23 10.24
C GLN A 406 10.05 -18.87 10.96
N ASP A 407 10.89 -17.94 10.49
CA ASP A 407 11.02 -16.61 11.10
C ASP A 407 9.73 -15.80 10.88
N ILE A 408 9.18 -15.87 9.67
CA ILE A 408 7.92 -15.22 9.30
C ILE A 408 6.75 -15.86 10.07
N SER A 409 6.66 -17.19 10.08
CA SER A 409 5.64 -17.95 10.80
C SER A 409 5.58 -17.57 12.29
N ASN A 410 6.73 -17.60 12.96
CA ASN A 410 6.85 -17.20 14.37
C ASN A 410 6.39 -15.75 14.61
N TYR A 411 6.65 -14.85 13.65
CA TYR A 411 6.20 -13.47 13.74
C TYR A 411 4.68 -13.34 13.50
N LEU A 412 4.12 -14.03 12.50
CA LEU A 412 2.69 -14.05 12.21
C LEU A 412 1.89 -14.59 13.40
N HIS A 413 2.32 -15.68 14.04
CA HIS A 413 1.67 -16.17 15.26
C HIS A 413 1.63 -15.12 16.37
N ARG A 414 2.72 -14.36 16.57
CA ARG A 414 2.73 -13.25 17.53
C ARG A 414 1.74 -12.16 17.13
N GLN A 415 1.69 -11.74 15.87
CA GLN A 415 0.72 -10.74 15.41
C GLN A 415 -0.74 -11.19 15.62
N LEU A 416 -1.04 -12.45 15.29
CA LEU A 416 -2.39 -13.01 15.33
C LEU A 416 -2.92 -13.27 16.75
N THR A 417 -2.05 -13.22 17.76
CA THR A 417 -2.42 -13.30 19.20
C THR A 417 -2.63 -11.95 19.86
N ARG A 418 -2.42 -10.83 19.13
CA ARG A 418 -2.60 -9.48 19.67
C ARG A 418 -4.07 -9.17 19.98
N ALA A 419 -4.27 -8.10 20.74
CA ALA A 419 -5.60 -7.58 21.04
C ALA A 419 -6.37 -7.29 19.75
N ARG A 420 -7.57 -7.84 19.65
CA ARG A 420 -8.47 -7.68 18.50
C ARG A 420 -9.05 -6.24 18.46
N PRO A 421 -9.38 -5.71 17.26
CA PRO A 421 -9.32 -6.36 15.95
C PRO A 421 -7.88 -6.51 15.43
N VAL A 422 -7.63 -7.66 14.81
CA VAL A 422 -6.43 -7.90 14.00
C VAL A 422 -6.88 -8.02 12.55
N ILE A 423 -6.44 -7.09 11.71
CA ILE A 423 -6.55 -7.18 10.25
C ILE A 423 -5.15 -6.95 9.72
N LEU A 424 -4.46 -8.01 9.33
CA LEU A 424 -3.11 -7.91 8.79
C LEU A 424 -3.18 -7.45 7.33
N ASP A 425 -2.32 -6.50 6.98
CA ASP A 425 -2.14 -6.05 5.62
C ASP A 425 -1.66 -7.24 4.76
N PRO A 426 -2.36 -7.60 3.67
CA PRO A 426 -1.92 -8.70 2.80
C PRO A 426 -0.51 -8.48 2.23
N ALA A 427 -0.05 -7.24 2.12
CA ALA A 427 1.25 -6.87 1.54
C ALA A 427 2.39 -6.70 2.56
N ASP A 428 2.08 -6.43 3.83
CA ASP A 428 3.04 -6.18 4.90
C ASP A 428 2.68 -7.00 6.16
N PRO A 429 3.43 -8.08 6.47
CA PRO A 429 3.13 -8.95 7.62
C PRO A 429 3.32 -8.27 8.98
N THR A 430 3.95 -7.09 9.01
CA THR A 430 4.11 -6.28 10.23
C THR A 430 2.96 -5.31 10.46
N GLY A 431 2.17 -5.02 9.43
CA GLY A 431 1.10 -4.03 9.49
C GLY A 431 -0.23 -4.61 9.95
N ASN A 432 -0.55 -4.57 11.25
CA ASN A 432 -1.93 -4.69 11.69
C ASN A 432 -2.69 -3.37 11.43
N VAL A 433 -3.39 -3.27 10.30
CA VAL A 433 -4.08 -2.04 9.88
C VAL A 433 -5.25 -1.66 10.79
N ALA A 434 -5.76 -2.62 11.56
CA ALA A 434 -6.83 -2.39 12.53
C ALA A 434 -6.30 -2.11 13.95
N GLY A 435 -5.00 -2.26 14.17
CA GLY A 435 -4.36 -2.19 15.48
C GLY A 435 -4.28 -0.78 16.07
N GLY A 436 -3.99 -0.70 17.37
CA GLY A 436 -3.63 0.55 18.06
C GLY A 436 -4.75 1.57 18.25
N ASN A 437 -5.99 1.27 17.84
CA ASN A 437 -7.12 2.23 17.95
C ASN A 437 -8.45 1.58 18.39
N PRO A 438 -8.52 0.95 19.58
CA PRO A 438 -9.76 0.32 20.07
C PRO A 438 -10.91 1.33 20.23
N ASN A 439 -10.61 2.57 20.62
CA ASN A 439 -11.62 3.63 20.77
C ASN A 439 -12.24 4.01 19.42
N GLY A 440 -11.44 4.13 18.36
CA GLY A 440 -11.94 4.40 17.01
C GLY A 440 -12.90 3.31 16.52
N TRP A 441 -12.57 2.04 16.76
CA TRP A 441 -13.44 0.92 16.42
C TRP A 441 -14.75 0.90 17.22
N ASN A 442 -14.70 1.15 18.54
CA ASN A 442 -15.92 1.26 19.35
C ASN A 442 -16.86 2.36 18.83
N ARG A 443 -16.32 3.52 18.44
CA ARG A 443 -17.11 4.64 17.88
C ARG A 443 -17.73 4.26 16.53
N LEU A 444 -16.94 3.66 15.64
CA LEU A 444 -17.43 3.22 14.34
C LEU A 444 -18.47 2.10 14.46
N ALA A 445 -18.32 1.18 15.42
CA ALA A 445 -19.29 0.15 15.73
C ALA A 445 -20.64 0.71 16.22
N GLY A 446 -20.62 1.77 17.04
CA GLY A 446 -21.84 2.46 17.46
C GLY A 446 -22.59 3.10 16.28
N GLU A 447 -21.86 3.71 15.34
CA GLU A 447 -22.47 4.20 14.09
C GLU A 447 -22.98 3.05 13.23
N ALA A 448 -22.20 1.99 13.02
CA ALA A 448 -22.64 0.81 12.27
C ALA A 448 -23.97 0.25 12.82
N ALA A 449 -24.09 0.08 14.14
CA ALA A 449 -25.32 -0.38 14.78
C ALA A 449 -26.51 0.55 14.55
N THR A 450 -26.27 1.87 14.49
CA THR A 450 -27.32 2.86 14.18
C THR A 450 -27.74 2.77 12.72
N TRP A 451 -26.76 2.70 11.81
CA TRP A 451 -26.97 2.64 10.37
C TRP A 451 -27.76 1.40 9.93
N LEU A 452 -27.56 0.25 10.58
CA LEU A 452 -28.32 -0.99 10.30
C LEU A 452 -29.84 -0.84 10.42
N ARG A 453 -30.35 0.26 10.98
CA ARG A 453 -31.79 0.55 11.11
C ARG A 453 -32.35 1.39 9.94
N TYR A 454 -31.50 1.90 9.06
CA TYR A 454 -31.86 2.79 7.96
C TYR A 454 -32.44 2.04 6.75
N PRO A 455 -33.19 2.74 5.88
CA PRO A 455 -33.75 2.21 4.63
C PRO A 455 -32.81 1.38 3.74
N CYS A 456 -31.52 1.70 3.72
CA CYS A 456 -30.51 0.97 2.94
C CYS A 456 -30.34 -0.50 3.36
N PHE A 457 -30.86 -0.89 4.52
CA PHE A 457 -30.84 -2.26 5.04
C PHE A 457 -32.24 -2.86 5.19
N LYS A 458 -33.25 -2.30 4.52
CA LYS A 458 -34.62 -2.81 4.52
C LYS A 458 -35.07 -3.16 3.11
N ASN A 459 -35.72 -4.31 2.99
CA ASN A 459 -36.45 -4.71 1.80
C ASN A 459 -37.73 -3.87 1.64
N LYS A 460 -38.42 -4.01 0.50
CA LYS A 460 -39.65 -3.27 0.20
C LYS A 460 -40.79 -3.55 1.19
N ASP A 461 -40.81 -4.75 1.78
CA ASP A 461 -41.77 -5.17 2.80
C ASP A 461 -41.39 -4.68 4.22
N GLY A 462 -40.27 -3.98 4.37
CA GLY A 462 -39.74 -3.49 5.64
C GLY A 462 -38.90 -4.50 6.42
N SER A 463 -38.77 -5.74 5.95
CA SER A 463 -37.90 -6.75 6.56
C SER A 463 -36.42 -6.36 6.41
N PRO A 464 -35.54 -6.74 7.36
CA PRO A 464 -34.12 -6.47 7.23
C PRO A 464 -33.52 -7.28 6.06
N VAL A 465 -32.64 -6.64 5.29
CA VAL A 465 -31.77 -7.33 4.32
C VAL A 465 -30.94 -8.37 5.07
N CYS A 466 -30.73 -9.55 4.48
CA CYS A 466 -29.90 -10.59 5.09
C CYS A 466 -28.41 -10.27 4.92
N ALA A 467 -27.60 -10.48 5.96
CA ALA A 467 -26.15 -10.46 5.82
C ALA A 467 -25.66 -11.83 5.33
N TRP A 468 -24.48 -11.85 4.69
CA TRP A 468 -23.80 -13.09 4.39
C TRP A 468 -23.27 -13.75 5.67
N ASP A 469 -23.21 -15.08 5.67
CA ASP A 469 -22.63 -15.84 6.77
C ASP A 469 -21.10 -15.81 6.66
N VAL A 470 -20.48 -14.87 7.39
CA VAL A 470 -19.03 -14.62 7.34
C VAL A 470 -18.41 -14.89 8.72
N PRO A 471 -17.39 -15.77 8.83
CA PRO A 471 -16.68 -15.99 10.09
C PRO A 471 -15.94 -14.74 10.53
N THR A 472 -15.83 -14.50 11.83
CA THR A 472 -15.09 -13.34 12.37
C THR A 472 -13.59 -13.59 12.48
N GLU A 473 -13.14 -14.82 12.29
CA GLU A 473 -11.73 -15.18 12.36
C GLU A 473 -11.34 -16.20 11.29
N VAL A 474 -10.12 -16.05 10.81
CA VAL A 474 -9.44 -17.05 9.97
C VAL A 474 -8.69 -18.02 10.88
N ASP A 475 -8.77 -19.30 10.56
CA ASP A 475 -8.02 -20.35 11.26
C ASP A 475 -6.52 -20.11 11.12
N VAL A 476 -5.79 -20.34 12.22
CA VAL A 476 -4.33 -20.15 12.27
C VAL A 476 -3.68 -21.54 12.24
N PRO A 477 -2.75 -21.81 11.30
CA PRO A 477 -2.04 -23.09 11.26
C PRO A 477 -1.39 -23.44 12.60
N TYR A 478 -1.21 -24.72 12.87
CA TYR A 478 -0.53 -25.15 14.10
C TYR A 478 0.94 -24.73 14.08
N GLN A 479 1.39 -24.07 15.15
CA GLN A 479 2.81 -23.75 15.32
C GLN A 479 3.54 -24.96 15.89
N GLU A 480 4.30 -25.66 15.04
CA GLU A 480 5.13 -26.77 15.50
C GLU A 480 6.24 -26.22 16.41
N ASN A 481 6.14 -26.53 17.69
CA ASN A 481 6.97 -25.90 18.72
C ASN A 481 8.36 -26.53 18.71
N GLN A 482 9.29 -26.03 17.88
CA GLN A 482 10.66 -26.55 17.82
C GLN A 482 11.41 -26.49 19.16
N LYS A 483 11.01 -25.62 20.11
CA LYS A 483 11.54 -25.63 21.48
C LYS A 483 11.30 -26.96 22.19
N SER A 484 10.15 -27.59 21.96
CA SER A 484 9.84 -28.91 22.53
C SER A 484 10.74 -29.98 21.92
N ASN A 485 10.97 -29.93 20.61
CA ASN A 485 11.86 -30.86 19.92
C ASN A 485 13.33 -30.65 20.29
N PHE A 486 13.77 -29.41 20.52
CA PHE A 486 15.12 -29.12 21.00
C PHE A 486 15.33 -29.66 22.44
N PHE A 487 14.38 -29.41 23.35
CA PHE A 487 14.46 -29.97 24.71
C PHE A 487 14.40 -31.49 24.70
N LEU A 488 13.53 -32.10 23.87
CA LEU A 488 13.42 -33.55 23.75
C LEU A 488 14.69 -34.16 23.15
N ASN A 489 15.24 -33.56 22.09
CA ASN A 489 16.50 -34.00 21.48
C ASN A 489 17.70 -33.79 22.40
N LEU A 490 17.74 -32.70 23.17
CA LEU A 490 18.77 -32.48 24.18
C LEU A 490 18.65 -33.48 25.33
N CYS A 491 17.43 -33.78 25.79
CA CYS A 491 17.19 -34.82 26.80
C CYS A 491 17.59 -36.21 26.29
N LEU A 492 17.26 -36.54 25.03
CA LEU A 492 17.67 -37.79 24.40
C LEU A 492 19.20 -37.88 24.26
N LEU A 493 19.87 -36.81 23.83
CA LEU A 493 21.32 -36.74 23.73
C LEU A 493 21.99 -36.95 25.10
N LEU A 494 21.49 -36.29 26.14
CA LEU A 494 21.97 -36.45 27.52
C LEU A 494 21.73 -37.88 28.04
N LEU A 495 20.59 -38.48 27.72
CA LEU A 495 20.28 -39.87 28.08
C LEU A 495 21.23 -40.86 27.37
N PHE A 496 21.51 -40.66 26.08
CA PHE A 496 22.49 -41.46 25.34
C PHE A 496 23.90 -41.33 25.92
N LEU A 497 24.34 -40.12 26.26
CA LEU A 497 25.63 -39.88 26.91
C LEU A 497 25.72 -40.58 28.27
N PHE A 498 24.65 -40.50 29.07
CA PHE A 498 24.57 -41.19 30.37
C PHE A 498 24.69 -42.71 30.21
N LEU A 499 23.90 -43.31 29.31
CA LEU A 499 23.94 -44.76 29.04
C LEU A 499 25.31 -45.20 28.51
N PHE A 500 25.96 -44.40 27.67
CA PHE A 500 27.30 -44.67 27.17
C PHE A 500 28.36 -44.67 28.29
N ILE A 501 28.29 -43.72 29.22
CA ILE A 501 29.19 -43.64 30.38
C ILE A 501 28.98 -44.84 31.32
N VAL A 502 27.72 -45.20 31.62
CA VAL A 502 27.39 -46.34 32.50
C VAL A 502 27.81 -47.67 31.89
N SER A 503 27.65 -47.85 30.57
CA SER A 503 28.10 -49.04 29.84
C SER A 503 29.63 -49.20 29.89
N ARG A 504 30.38 -48.11 29.73
CA ARG A 504 31.85 -48.13 29.88
C ARG A 504 32.30 -48.41 31.30
N ALA A 505 31.59 -47.90 32.31
CA ALA A 505 31.91 -48.15 33.72
C ALA A 505 31.59 -49.59 34.17
N SER A 506 30.69 -50.29 33.46
CA SER A 506 30.37 -51.72 33.74
C SER A 506 31.26 -52.70 32.99
N SER A 507 32.12 -52.21 32.08
CA SER A 507 33.04 -53.02 31.25
C SER A 507 34.51 -52.89 31.69
N ALA A 508 34.77 -52.16 32.77
CA ALA A 508 36.06 -52.03 33.45
C ALA A 508 35.94 -52.69 34.84
#